data_AF-F0GEH1-F1
#
_entry.id   AF-F0GEH1-F1
#
_cell.length_a   1.000
_cell.length_b   1.000
_cell.length_c   1.000
_cell.angle_alpha   90.00
_cell.angle_beta   90.00
_cell.angle_gamma   90.00
#
_symmetry.space_group_name_H-M   'P 1'
#
loop_
_entity.id
_entity.type
_entity.pdbx_description
1 polymer ?
#
loop_
_entity_poly.entity_id
_entity_poly.type
_entity_poly.pdbx_seq_one_letter_code
_entity_poly.pdbx_strand_id
1 'polypeptide(L)' 'MMDVKRSDFDRAVQKLLGTEAYESAVVLTQASVPAQCDAVARAMLLGELASDDGEAIAIVRLIAQRLMRGVGAHGLTNG' A
#
# COMPACT_ATOMS: atom_id res chain seq x y z
N MET A 1 4.88 18.07 -4.77
CA MET A 1 4.58 16.92 -3.89
C MET A 1 3.64 16.03 -4.70
N MET A 2 3.94 14.74 -4.90
CA MET A 2 3.08 13.87 -5.74
C MET A 2 1.76 13.64 -4.99
N ASP A 3 0.64 14.11 -5.53
CA ASP A 3 -0.68 13.85 -4.97
C ASP A 3 -1.11 12.44 -5.38
N VAL A 4 -1.01 11.50 -4.44
CA VAL A 4 -1.38 10.10 -4.63
C VAL A 4 -2.83 9.94 -4.21
N LYS A 5 -3.69 9.53 -5.14
CA LYS A 5 -5.09 9.26 -4.86
C LYS A 5 -5.25 7.90 -4.19
N ARG A 6 -6.39 7.70 -3.52
CA ARG A 6 -6.74 6.42 -2.91
C ARG A 6 -6.71 5.26 -3.90
N SER A 7 -7.26 5.47 -5.10
CA SER A 7 -7.30 4.46 -6.17
C SER A 7 -5.91 4.04 -6.65
N ASP A 8 -4.94 4.96 -6.65
CA ASP A 8 -3.57 4.69 -7.09
C ASP A 8 -2.85 3.85 -6.04
N PHE A 9 -3.07 4.16 -4.76
CA PHE A 9 -2.57 3.35 -3.65
C PHE A 9 -3.18 1.95 -3.64
N ASP A 10 -4.51 1.83 -3.75
CA ASP A 10 -5.19 0.52 -3.77
C ASP A 10 -4.67 -0.36 -4.91
N ARG A 11 -4.50 0.23 -6.10
CA ARG A 11 -3.92 -0.47 -7.26
C ARG A 11 -2.48 -0.89 -7.02
N ALA A 12 -1.67 -0.04 -6.40
CA ALA A 12 -0.28 -0.37 -6.06
C ALA A 12 -0.22 -1.54 -5.07
N VAL A 13 -1.02 -1.52 -4.00
CA VAL A 13 -1.09 -2.61 -3.02
C VAL A 13 -1.57 -3.91 -3.68
N GLN A 14 -2.63 -3.85 -4.50
CA GLN A 14 -3.12 -5.01 -5.24
C GLN A 14 -2.06 -5.58 -6.19
N LYS A 15 -1.34 -4.72 -6.91
CA LYS A 15 -0.28 -5.14 -7.83
C LYS A 15 0.87 -5.84 -7.11
N LEU A 16 1.26 -5.32 -5.96
CA LEU A 16 2.39 -5.84 -5.18
C LEU A 16 2.06 -7.13 -4.42
N LEU A 17 0.86 -7.26 -3.88
CA LEU A 17 0.42 -8.46 -3.16
C LEU A 17 -0.11 -9.54 -4.11
N GLY A 18 -0.59 -9.15 -5.31
CA GLY A 18 -1.35 -10.03 -6.18
C GLY A 18 -2.81 -10.14 -5.73
N THR A 19 -3.69 -10.53 -6.66
CA THR A 19 -5.15 -10.50 -6.45
C THR A 19 -5.62 -11.31 -5.24
N GLU A 20 -5.07 -12.52 -5.03
CA GLU A 20 -5.51 -13.41 -3.96
C GLU A 20 -5.10 -12.90 -2.56
N ALA A 21 -3.83 -12.50 -2.39
CA ALA A 21 -3.35 -11.97 -1.13
C ALA A 21 -3.96 -10.58 -0.84
N TYR A 22 -4.23 -9.78 -1.87
CA TYR A 22 -4.97 -8.53 -1.73
C TYR A 22 -6.39 -8.75 -1.22
N GLU A 23 -7.15 -9.66 -1.84
CA GLU A 23 -8.53 -9.94 -1.42
C GLU A 23 -8.58 -10.42 0.04
N SER A 24 -7.69 -11.36 0.39
CA SER A 24 -7.67 -11.95 1.73
C SER A 24 -7.14 -11.01 2.81
N ALA A 25 -6.04 -10.28 2.56
CA ALA A 25 -5.39 -9.46 3.57
C ALA A 25 -5.93 -8.03 3.63
N VAL A 26 -6.58 -7.53 2.57
CA VAL A 26 -7.04 -6.14 2.47
C VAL A 26 -8.56 -6.02 2.41
N VAL A 27 -9.21 -6.73 1.49
CA VAL A 27 -10.65 -6.55 1.23
C VAL A 27 -11.49 -7.21 2.32
N LEU A 28 -11.26 -8.50 2.59
CA LEU A 28 -12.03 -9.25 3.58
C LEU A 28 -11.87 -8.72 5.00
N THR A 29 -10.69 -8.19 5.33
CA THR A 29 -10.37 -7.66 6.66
C THR A 29 -10.64 -6.17 6.80
N GLN A 30 -11.03 -5.48 5.72
CA GLN A 30 -11.16 -4.03 5.65
C GLN A 30 -9.90 -3.31 6.19
N ALA A 31 -8.73 -3.77 5.75
CA ALA A 31 -7.46 -3.32 6.29
C ALA A 31 -7.28 -1.79 6.16
N SER A 32 -6.88 -1.15 7.24
CA SER A 32 -6.51 0.27 7.24
C SER A 32 -5.27 0.53 6.38
N VAL A 33 -5.05 1.78 5.96
CA VAL A 33 -3.88 2.16 5.14
C VAL A 33 -2.54 1.72 5.77
N PRO A 34 -2.31 1.91 7.08
CA PRO A 34 -1.11 1.39 7.74
C PRO A 34 -1.00 -0.13 7.62
N ALA A 35 -2.09 -0.88 7.87
CA ALA A 35 -2.10 -2.34 7.78
C ALA A 35 -1.81 -2.84 6.36
N GLN A 36 -2.28 -2.14 5.33
CA GLN A 36 -1.96 -2.43 3.93
C GLN A 36 -0.47 -2.19 3.63
N CYS A 37 0.13 -1.11 4.15
CA CYS A 37 1.56 -0.85 4.02
C CYS A 37 2.39 -1.95 4.71
N ASP A 38 1.96 -2.40 5.90
CA ASP A 38 2.61 -3.48 6.64
C ASP A 38 2.53 -4.82 5.92
N ALA A 39 1.40 -5.13 5.27
CA ALA A 39 1.23 -6.33 4.46
C ALA A 39 2.23 -6.34 3.29
N VAL A 40 2.37 -5.22 2.57
CA VAL A 40 3.35 -5.08 1.48
C VAL A 40 4.78 -5.19 2.01
N ALA A 41 5.10 -4.55 3.15
CA ALA A 41 6.42 -4.62 3.75
C ALA A 41 6.79 -6.05 4.17
N ARG A 42 5.83 -6.80 4.73
CA ARG A 42 6.00 -8.21 5.09
C ARG A 42 6.25 -9.07 3.86
N ALA A 43 5.43 -8.93 2.82
CA ALA A 43 5.62 -9.66 1.56
C ALA A 43 6.98 -9.34 0.93
N MET A 44 7.42 -8.07 0.98
CA MET A 44 8.75 -7.67 0.51
C MET A 44 9.89 -8.32 1.31
N LEU A 45 9.78 -8.36 2.64
CA LEU A 45 10.78 -8.98 3.51
C LEU A 45 10.90 -10.49 3.28
N LEU A 46 9.79 -11.15 2.99
CA LEU A 46 9.72 -12.59 2.75
C LEU A 46 10.05 -13.00 1.30
N GLY A 47 10.18 -12.03 0.38
CA GLY A 47 10.37 -12.32 -1.04
C GLY A 47 9.10 -12.84 -1.74
N GLU A 48 7.93 -12.49 -1.22
CA GLU A 48 6.61 -12.97 -1.64
C GLU A 48 5.83 -11.93 -2.44
N LEU A 49 6.47 -10.83 -2.88
CA LEU A 49 5.80 -9.86 -3.75
C LEU A 49 5.39 -10.51 -5.06
N ALA A 50 4.12 -10.34 -5.44
CA ALA A 50 3.62 -10.79 -6.73
C ALA A 50 4.17 -9.97 -7.90
N SER A 51 4.69 -8.77 -7.64
CA SER A 51 5.29 -7.87 -8.63
C SER A 51 6.42 -7.04 -8.01
N ASP A 52 7.48 -6.81 -8.77
CA ASP A 52 8.62 -5.93 -8.46
C ASP A 52 8.47 -4.52 -9.08
N ASP A 53 7.24 -4.11 -9.41
CA ASP A 53 6.95 -2.83 -10.04
C ASP A 53 7.43 -1.64 -9.19
N GLY A 54 8.46 -0.96 -9.69
CA GLY A 54 9.13 0.12 -8.96
C GLY A 54 8.22 1.32 -8.67
N GLU A 55 7.21 1.59 -9.50
CA GLU A 55 6.27 2.68 -9.28
C GLU A 55 5.31 2.35 -8.13
N ALA A 56 4.75 1.14 -8.12
CA ALA A 56 3.90 0.67 -7.04
C ALA A 56 4.66 0.64 -5.70
N ILE A 57 5.91 0.19 -5.71
CA ILE A 57 6.78 0.23 -4.52
C ILE A 57 6.98 1.68 -4.05
N ALA A 58 7.24 2.62 -4.97
CA ALA A 58 7.43 4.03 -4.64
C ALA A 58 6.16 4.65 -4.03
N ILE A 59 4.98 4.32 -4.55
CA ILE A 59 3.68 4.76 -4.02
C ILE A 59 3.50 4.28 -2.58
N VAL A 60 3.62 2.98 -2.32
CA VAL A 60 3.44 2.42 -0.97
C VAL A 60 4.47 2.99 0.01
N ARG A 61 5.73 3.13 -0.41
CA ARG A 61 6.78 3.75 0.42
C ARG A 61 6.47 5.21 0.76
N LEU A 62 6.00 5.99 -0.21
CA LEU A 62 5.64 7.40 0.02
C LEU A 62 4.51 7.52 1.05
N ILE A 63 3.48 6.68 0.95
CA ILE A 63 2.36 6.69 1.89
C ILE A 63 2.81 6.24 3.29
N ALA A 64 3.61 5.18 3.39
CA ALA A 64 4.19 4.75 4.67
C ALA A 64 5.03 5.87 5.33
N GLN A 65 5.87 6.57 4.56
CA GLN A 65 6.64 7.72 5.06
C GLN A 65 5.76 8.87 5.55
N ARG A 66 4.64 9.15 4.88
CA ARG A 66 3.67 10.18 5.31
C ARG A 66 2.98 9.79 6.62
N LEU A 67 2.58 8.52 6.75
CA LEU A 67 1.99 7.99 7.98
C LEU A 67 2.97 8.11 9.15
N MET A 68 4.24 7.74 8.96
CA MET A 68 5.29 7.89 9.99
C MET A 68 5.52 9.34 10.42
N ARG A 69 5.27 10.31 9.53
CA ARG A 69 5.37 11.75 9.82
C ARG A 69 4.10 12.34 10.43
N GLY A 70 3.07 11.53 10.67
CA GLY A 70 1.79 11.99 11.23
C GLY A 70 0.94 12.79 10.25
N VAL A 71 1.14 12.65 8.93
CA VAL A 71 0.37 13.37 7.91
C VAL A 71 -1.00 12.69 7.74
N GLY A 72 -1.96 13.07 8.60
CA GLY A 72 -3.34 12.59 8.58
C GLY A 72 -3.51 11.11 8.93
N ALA A 73 -4.75 10.65 9.10
CA ALA A 73 -5.06 9.25 9.44
C ALA A 73 -4.71 8.25 8.32
N HIS A 74 -4.49 8.73 7.09
CA HIS A 74 -4.36 7.90 5.90
C HIS A 74 -3.17 8.23 5.00
N GLY A 75 -2.42 9.33 5.21
CA GLY A 75 -1.29 9.71 4.35
C GLY A 75 -1.66 10.05 2.88
N LEU A 76 -2.95 10.05 2.56
CA LEU A 76 -3.53 10.24 1.23
C LEU A 76 -4.15 11.63 1.12
N THR A 77 -4.15 12.20 -0.09
CA THR A 77 -4.93 13.40 -0.40
C THR A 77 -6.36 12.99 -0.68
N ASN A 78 -7.32 13.57 0.04
CA ASN A 78 -8.75 13.41 -0.25
C ASN A 78 -9.01 13.92 -1.68
N GLY A 79 -9.28 13.00 -2.59
CA GLY A 79 -9.84 13.31 -3.91
C GLY A 79 -11.33 13.11 -3.86
#